data_AF-A0A7J0F559-F1
#
_entry.id   AF-A0A7J0F559-F1
#
_cell.length_a   1.000
_cell.length_b   1.000
_cell.length_c   1.000
_cell.angle_alpha   90.00
_cell.angle_beta   90.00
_cell.angle_gamma   90.00
#
_symmetry.space_group_name_H-M   'P 1'
#
loop_
_entity.id
_entity.type
_entity.pdbx_description
1 polymer ?
#
loop_
_entity_poly.entity_id
_entity_poly.type
_entity_poly.pdbx_seq_one_letter_code
_entity_poly.pdbx_strand_id
1 'polypeptide(L)'
;MSGAPRRNSLIQKRNPSTVKKSSATQSENGTITNGGNHSKPSSPNHSSVGERTVKKLRLSKALTIPEGTTVSDACRRMAARRVDAVLLTDANALLSGIVTDKDIATRVIAEDLRPEQTIISKVMTRNPIFVTSDSLAIEALQKMVQGKFRHLPVVENGEVIALLDITKCLYDAISRMEKAAEQGSAIAAAVEGVERQWGSNFSGKLALL
;
A
#
# COMPACT_ATOMS: atom_id res chain seq x y z
N MET A 1 -23.48 -9.54 67.64
CA MET A 1 -24.84 -9.01 67.90
C MET A 1 -25.34 -8.34 66.63
N SER A 2 -26.29 -8.99 65.94
CA SER A 2 -27.61 -8.44 65.56
C SER A 2 -27.57 -7.45 64.38
N GLY A 3 -28.19 -7.69 63.23
CA GLY A 3 -29.08 -8.77 62.80
C GLY A 3 -29.49 -8.56 61.34
N ALA A 4 -29.77 -9.65 60.64
CA ALA A 4 -30.74 -9.66 59.54
C ALA A 4 -32.14 -9.88 60.15
N PRO A 5 -33.26 -9.55 59.47
CA PRO A 5 -33.82 -10.58 58.57
C PRO A 5 -34.76 -10.11 57.41
N ARG A 6 -34.92 -11.01 56.41
CA ARG A 6 -36.20 -11.45 55.77
C ARG A 6 -36.95 -10.46 54.84
N ARG A 7 -37.69 -10.87 53.78
CA ARG A 7 -37.93 -12.12 53.01
C ARG A 7 -38.93 -11.76 51.88
N ASN A 8 -38.96 -12.60 50.84
CA ASN A 8 -40.14 -12.97 50.01
C ASN A 8 -40.73 -11.91 49.05
N SER A 9 -41.26 -12.21 47.85
CA SER A 9 -41.55 -13.47 47.13
C SER A 9 -42.29 -13.16 45.81
N LEU A 10 -42.15 -14.03 44.77
CA LEU A 10 -43.18 -14.55 43.83
C LEU A 10 -44.00 -13.50 43.00
N ILE A 11 -44.40 -13.61 41.73
CA ILE A 11 -44.67 -14.71 40.78
C ILE A 11 -45.13 -14.06 39.44
N GLN A 12 -44.90 -14.73 38.28
CA GLN A 12 -45.66 -14.65 36.99
C GLN A 12 -45.61 -13.35 36.14
N LYS A 13 -45.65 -13.31 34.79
CA LYS A 13 -46.31 -14.17 33.78
C LYS A 13 -45.85 -13.75 32.33
N ARG A 14 -45.87 -14.74 31.41
CA ARG A 14 -46.20 -14.68 29.95
C ARG A 14 -45.15 -14.25 28.88
N ASN A 15 -44.81 -15.25 28.05
CA ASN A 15 -44.31 -15.25 26.64
C ASN A 15 -45.39 -14.76 25.63
N PRO A 16 -45.22 -14.88 24.29
CA PRO A 16 -44.19 -14.35 23.36
C PRO A 16 -44.84 -13.66 22.13
N SER A 17 -44.07 -13.10 21.19
CA SER A 17 -44.57 -12.77 19.83
C SER A 17 -43.63 -13.24 18.72
N THR A 18 -44.19 -14.13 17.90
CA THR A 18 -43.73 -14.70 16.62
C THR A 18 -44.20 -13.86 15.44
N VAL A 19 -43.37 -13.70 14.39
CA VAL A 19 -43.80 -13.55 12.97
C VAL A 19 -42.68 -14.16 12.10
N LYS A 20 -42.80 -15.40 11.60
CA LYS A 20 -43.51 -15.95 10.41
C LYS A 20 -42.85 -15.69 9.04
N LYS A 21 -42.60 -16.83 8.39
CA LYS A 21 -42.07 -17.14 7.05
C LYS A 21 -43.26 -17.29 6.09
N SER A 22 -43.11 -16.95 4.81
CA SER A 22 -44.00 -17.43 3.74
C SER A 22 -43.28 -17.51 2.39
N SER A 23 -43.80 -18.41 1.56
CA SER A 23 -43.20 -19.12 0.44
C SER A 23 -43.92 -18.86 -0.90
N ALA A 24 -43.16 -18.96 -2.00
CA ALA A 24 -43.45 -19.46 -3.36
C ALA A 24 -44.83 -19.28 -4.04
N THR A 25 -44.79 -18.86 -5.33
CA THR A 25 -45.51 -19.52 -6.46
C THR A 25 -44.82 -19.23 -7.81
N GLN A 26 -44.83 -20.24 -8.70
CA GLN A 26 -44.41 -20.24 -10.11
C GLN A 26 -45.50 -19.69 -11.05
N SER A 27 -45.12 -19.27 -12.26
CA SER A 27 -45.92 -19.50 -13.48
C SER A 27 -45.08 -19.34 -14.76
N GLU A 28 -45.28 -20.26 -15.70
CA GLU A 28 -44.61 -20.41 -17.00
C GLU A 28 -45.24 -19.55 -18.10
N ASN A 29 -44.46 -19.10 -19.09
CA ASN A 29 -44.69 -19.39 -20.52
C ASN A 29 -43.53 -18.88 -21.39
N GLY A 30 -43.05 -19.73 -22.32
CA GLY A 30 -41.95 -19.42 -23.22
C GLY A 30 -42.38 -18.74 -24.53
N THR A 31 -41.42 -18.15 -25.25
CA THR A 31 -41.29 -18.17 -26.73
C THR A 31 -39.89 -17.68 -27.14
N ILE A 32 -39.37 -18.32 -28.17
CA ILE A 32 -38.03 -18.33 -28.77
C ILE A 32 -37.77 -17.05 -29.59
N THR A 33 -36.53 -16.51 -29.59
CA THR A 33 -35.66 -16.31 -30.80
C THR A 33 -34.51 -15.30 -30.61
N ASN A 34 -33.34 -15.72 -31.13
CA ASN A 34 -32.18 -15.00 -31.63
C ASN A 34 -31.24 -14.22 -30.68
N GLY A 35 -30.22 -14.95 -30.22
CA GLY A 35 -28.93 -14.41 -29.84
C GLY A 35 -28.15 -13.86 -31.05
N GLY A 36 -28.01 -12.54 -31.08
CA GLY A 36 -26.99 -11.84 -31.86
C GLY A 36 -25.70 -11.76 -31.05
N ASN A 37 -24.75 -12.61 -31.39
CA ASN A 37 -23.43 -12.70 -30.81
C ASN A 37 -22.59 -11.49 -31.26
N HIS A 38 -22.63 -10.38 -30.52
CA HIS A 38 -21.63 -9.32 -30.64
C HIS A 38 -20.61 -9.46 -29.51
N SER A 39 -19.72 -10.43 -29.68
CA SER A 39 -18.40 -10.43 -29.06
C SER A 39 -17.68 -9.14 -29.47
N LYS A 40 -17.76 -8.12 -28.59
CA LYS A 40 -16.83 -6.99 -28.65
C LYS A 40 -15.42 -7.58 -28.60
N PRO A 41 -14.54 -7.25 -29.55
CA PRO A 41 -13.17 -7.72 -29.52
C PRO A 41 -12.55 -7.27 -28.21
N SER A 42 -12.04 -8.23 -27.45
CA SER A 42 -11.16 -8.00 -26.31
C SER A 42 -10.07 -7.04 -26.77
N SER A 43 -10.04 -5.85 -26.17
CA SER A 43 -9.01 -4.87 -26.43
C SER A 43 -7.63 -5.52 -26.32
N PRO A 44 -6.68 -5.16 -27.20
CA PRO A 44 -5.40 -5.83 -27.26
C PRO A 44 -4.69 -5.68 -25.90
N ASN A 45 -4.21 -6.82 -25.40
CA ASN A 45 -3.40 -6.95 -24.21
C ASN A 45 -2.17 -6.04 -24.38
N HIS A 46 -2.18 -4.86 -23.77
CA HIS A 46 -1.01 -4.00 -23.69
C HIS A 46 0.03 -4.73 -22.84
N SER A 47 0.94 -5.44 -23.50
CA SER A 47 2.16 -5.96 -22.88
C SER A 47 2.85 -4.82 -22.12
N SER A 48 2.96 -5.01 -20.81
CA SER A 48 3.24 -4.03 -19.76
C SER A 48 4.66 -3.47 -19.79
N VAL A 49 4.92 -2.51 -20.68
CA VAL A 49 6.17 -1.71 -20.68
C VAL A 49 6.31 -0.85 -19.39
N GLY A 50 5.30 -0.80 -18.51
CA GLY A 50 5.21 0.19 -17.43
C GLY A 50 5.09 -0.30 -15.98
N GLU A 51 4.85 -1.59 -15.72
CA GLU A 51 4.48 -2.05 -14.37
C GLU A 51 5.70 -2.41 -13.52
N ARG A 52 6.03 -1.51 -12.58
CA ARG A 52 7.06 -1.72 -11.57
C ARG A 52 6.40 -2.26 -10.30
N THR A 53 6.88 -3.38 -9.78
CA THR A 53 6.46 -3.88 -8.46
C THR A 53 7.35 -3.34 -7.35
N VAL A 54 6.85 -3.38 -6.12
CA VAL A 54 7.56 -2.93 -4.90
C VAL A 54 8.89 -3.67 -4.73
N LYS A 55 8.95 -4.98 -5.03
CA LYS A 55 10.18 -5.80 -4.99
C LYS A 55 11.33 -5.19 -5.79
N LYS A 56 11.01 -4.47 -6.88
CA LYS A 56 12.00 -3.90 -7.78
C LYS A 56 12.55 -2.52 -7.31
N LEU A 57 12.10 -1.99 -6.17
CA LEU A 57 12.46 -0.65 -5.66
C LEU A 57 13.68 -0.61 -4.71
N ARG A 58 14.50 -1.67 -4.67
CA ARG A 58 15.67 -1.78 -3.76
C ARG A 58 15.29 -1.46 -2.31
N LEU A 59 14.44 -2.34 -1.76
CA LEU A 59 13.87 -2.19 -0.43
C LEU A 59 14.96 -2.18 0.67
N SER A 60 14.68 -1.45 1.75
CA SER A 60 15.53 -1.42 2.94
C SER A 60 14.96 -2.38 3.99
N LYS A 61 15.85 -3.09 4.70
CA LYS A 61 15.43 -3.92 5.84
C LYS A 61 14.76 -3.04 6.89
N ALA A 62 13.59 -3.47 7.37
CA ALA A 62 12.89 -2.75 8.42
C ALA A 62 13.66 -2.82 9.74
N LEU A 63 13.67 -1.71 10.48
CA LEU A 63 13.97 -1.74 11.91
C LEU A 63 12.68 -2.19 12.62
N THR A 64 12.79 -3.27 13.39
CA THR A 64 11.69 -3.83 14.18
C THR A 64 12.09 -3.88 15.65
N ILE A 65 11.20 -3.45 16.54
CA ILE A 65 11.40 -3.49 18.00
C ILE A 65 10.11 -3.93 18.71
N PRO A 66 10.19 -4.46 19.95
CA PRO A 66 8.99 -4.78 20.73
C PRO A 66 8.15 -3.54 21.03
N GLU A 67 6.83 -3.66 21.02
CA GLU A 67 5.90 -2.55 21.30
C GLU A 67 5.97 -2.02 22.74
N GLY A 68 6.56 -2.79 23.66
CA GLY A 68 6.86 -2.39 25.04
C GLY A 68 8.11 -1.53 25.21
N THR A 69 8.82 -1.18 24.13
CA THR A 69 10.03 -0.35 24.18
C THR A 69 9.68 1.09 24.59
N THR A 70 10.56 1.79 25.32
CA THR A 70 10.35 3.22 25.61
C THR A 70 10.62 4.06 24.37
N VAL A 71 10.00 5.24 24.28
CA VAL A 71 10.25 6.17 23.17
C VAL A 71 11.73 6.53 23.08
N SER A 72 12.39 6.82 24.21
CA SER A 72 13.82 7.15 24.25
C SER A 72 14.71 6.03 23.67
N ASP A 73 14.42 4.76 23.98
CA ASP A 73 15.20 3.63 23.43
C ASP A 73 14.91 3.40 21.94
N ALA A 74 13.65 3.54 21.52
CA ALA A 74 13.29 3.47 20.11
C ALA A 74 14.02 4.55 19.28
N CYS A 75 14.02 5.80 19.76
CA CYS A 75 14.74 6.90 19.11
C CYS A 75 16.24 6.63 19.01
N ARG A 76 16.88 6.07 20.05
CA ARG A 76 18.28 5.66 19.99
C ARG A 76 18.53 4.60 18.91
N ARG A 77 17.67 3.59 18.81
CA ARG A 77 17.78 2.54 17.77
C ARG A 77 17.56 3.10 16.37
N MET A 78 16.59 4.00 16.20
CA MET A 78 16.34 4.71 14.94
C MET A 78 17.57 5.52 14.52
N ALA A 79 18.14 6.30 15.44
CA ALA A 79 19.35 7.08 15.18
C ALA A 79 20.55 6.20 14.81
N ALA A 80 20.78 5.10 15.56
CA ALA A 80 21.87 4.17 15.29
C ALA A 80 21.75 3.49 13.91
N ARG A 81 20.52 3.24 13.45
CA ARG A 81 20.23 2.66 12.12
C ARG A 81 20.08 3.71 11.02
N ARG A 82 20.09 5.01 11.36
CA ARG A 82 19.83 6.13 10.44
C ARG A 82 18.51 5.95 9.68
N VAL A 83 17.46 5.60 10.41
CA VAL A 83 16.08 5.46 9.88
C VAL A 83 15.14 6.43 10.58
N ASP A 84 14.08 6.83 9.89
CA ASP A 84 13.06 7.77 10.35
C ASP A 84 11.73 7.09 10.72
N ALA A 85 11.65 5.77 10.57
CA ALA A 85 10.51 4.95 10.93
C ALA A 85 10.92 3.60 11.54
N VAL A 86 10.10 3.10 12.45
CA VAL A 86 10.28 1.82 13.13
C VAL A 86 8.97 1.04 13.18
N LEU A 87 9.06 -0.27 12.94
CA LEU A 87 7.95 -1.20 13.06
C LEU A 87 7.95 -1.83 14.45
N LEU A 88 6.75 -2.00 15.00
CA LEU A 88 6.54 -2.52 16.33
C LEU A 88 5.92 -3.91 16.24
N THR A 89 6.41 -4.83 17.07
CA THR A 89 5.85 -6.17 17.18
C THR A 89 5.25 -6.42 18.56
N ASP A 90 4.16 -7.17 18.59
CA ASP A 90 3.52 -7.64 19.82
C ASP A 90 4.30 -8.82 20.45
N ALA A 91 3.73 -9.41 21.50
CA ALA A 91 4.31 -10.57 22.19
C ALA A 91 4.39 -11.84 21.32
N ASN A 92 3.61 -11.91 20.23
CA ASN A 92 3.62 -13.02 19.26
C ASN A 92 4.56 -12.75 18.08
N ALA A 93 5.37 -11.68 18.15
CA ALA A 93 6.23 -11.20 17.06
C ALA A 93 5.46 -10.76 15.80
N LEU A 94 4.15 -10.46 15.91
CA LEU A 94 3.34 -9.97 14.81
C LEU A 94 3.40 -8.44 14.74
N LEU A 95 3.32 -7.88 13.53
CA LEU A 95 3.31 -6.43 13.30
C LEU A 95 2.09 -5.79 14.00
N SER A 96 2.34 -4.97 15.01
CA SER A 96 1.29 -4.31 15.80
C SER A 96 1.18 -2.80 15.52
N GLY A 97 2.27 -2.18 15.07
CA GLY A 97 2.28 -0.74 14.82
C GLY A 97 3.48 -0.20 14.05
N ILE A 98 3.41 1.08 13.72
CA ILE A 98 4.50 1.88 13.16
C ILE A 98 4.62 3.21 13.93
N VAL A 99 5.85 3.68 14.09
CA VAL A 99 6.17 5.01 14.60
C VAL A 99 7.17 5.68 13.67
N THR A 100 6.95 6.95 13.40
CA THR A 100 7.82 7.83 12.61
C THR A 100 8.32 9.01 13.43
N ASP A 101 9.34 9.70 12.94
CA ASP A 101 9.81 11.00 13.47
C ASP A 101 8.66 11.99 13.73
N LYS A 102 7.69 12.07 12.82
CA LYS A 102 6.48 12.89 12.94
C LYS A 102 5.63 12.49 14.15
N ASP A 103 5.49 11.20 14.42
CA ASP A 103 4.71 10.73 15.58
C ASP A 103 5.42 11.09 16.88
N ILE A 104 6.75 11.03 16.93
CA ILE A 104 7.52 11.50 18.09
C ILE A 104 7.31 12.99 18.31
N ALA A 105 7.45 13.80 17.26
CA ALA A 105 7.25 15.24 17.36
C ALA A 105 5.83 15.61 17.82
N THR A 106 4.81 14.98 17.23
CA THR A 106 3.41 15.38 17.43
C THR A 106 2.70 14.70 18.59
N ARG A 107 3.11 13.50 19.01
CA ARG A 107 2.41 12.73 20.05
C ARG A 107 3.23 12.53 21.33
N VAL A 108 4.51 12.92 21.32
CA VAL A 108 5.38 12.87 22.50
C VAL A 108 5.80 14.28 22.89
N ILE A 109 6.50 14.98 22.00
CA ILE A 109 7.07 16.29 22.33
C ILE A 109 5.99 17.37 22.44
N ALA A 110 5.07 17.46 21.48
CA ALA A 110 3.98 18.43 21.52
C ALA A 110 3.02 18.20 22.70
N GLU A 111 2.95 16.98 23.22
CA GLU A 111 2.11 16.58 24.35
C GLU A 111 2.86 16.60 25.70
N ASP A 112 4.09 17.13 25.73
CA ASP A 112 4.96 17.24 26.91
C ASP A 112 5.17 15.89 27.66
N LEU A 113 5.20 14.78 26.91
CA LEU A 113 5.43 13.46 27.47
C LEU A 113 6.93 13.17 27.64
N ARG A 114 7.29 12.57 28.78
CA ARG A 114 8.68 12.15 29.06
C ARG A 114 9.09 10.91 28.23
N PRO A 115 10.01 11.01 27.25
CA PRO A 115 10.35 9.89 26.35
C PRO A 115 10.91 8.65 27.06
N GLU A 116 11.57 8.84 28.20
CA GLU A 116 12.17 7.76 29.01
C GLU A 116 11.12 6.92 29.74
N GLN A 117 9.91 7.46 29.92
CA GLN A 117 8.83 6.82 30.69
C GLN A 117 7.62 6.45 29.82
N THR A 118 7.51 7.04 28.63
CA THR A 118 6.45 6.72 27.68
C THR A 118 6.80 5.47 26.89
N ILE A 119 5.90 4.49 26.93
CA ILE A 119 5.97 3.28 26.10
C ILE A 119 5.54 3.62 24.67
N ILE A 120 6.32 3.16 23.69
CA ILE A 120 6.13 3.52 22.29
C ILE A 120 4.77 3.08 21.72
N SER A 121 4.21 1.97 22.22
CA SER A 121 2.86 1.51 21.83
C SER A 121 1.73 2.48 22.18
N LYS A 122 1.96 3.44 23.08
CA LYS A 122 1.00 4.50 23.41
C LYS A 122 0.92 5.59 22.35
N VAL A 123 1.98 5.75 21.55
CA VAL A 123 2.08 6.81 20.52
C VAL A 123 2.12 6.26 19.09
N MET A 124 2.10 4.94 18.93
CA MET A 124 2.13 4.29 17.62
C MET A 124 0.86 4.47 16.80
N THR A 125 1.00 4.39 15.49
CA THR A 125 -0.13 4.10 14.60
C THR A 125 -0.35 2.59 14.61
N ARG A 126 -1.49 2.14 15.16
CA ARG A 126 -1.86 0.72 15.22
C ARG A 126 -2.29 0.21 13.85
N ASN A 127 -2.09 -1.08 13.59
CA ASN A 127 -2.55 -1.77 12.39
C ASN A 127 -2.21 -1.01 11.08
N PRO A 128 -0.91 -0.74 10.82
CA PRO A 128 -0.51 0.06 9.68
C PRO A 128 -0.95 -0.57 8.36
N ILE A 129 -1.37 0.27 7.41
CA ILE A 129 -1.58 -0.15 6.02
C ILE A 129 -0.25 -0.68 5.48
N PHE A 130 -0.30 -1.82 4.80
CA PHE A 130 0.88 -2.45 4.21
C PHE A 130 0.68 -2.76 2.71
N VAL A 131 1.76 -3.18 2.07
CA VAL A 131 1.81 -3.70 0.70
C VAL A 131 2.54 -5.03 0.67
N THR A 132 2.36 -5.79 -0.40
CA THR A 132 3.18 -6.97 -0.69
C THR A 132 4.33 -6.58 -1.63
N SER A 133 5.32 -7.44 -1.76
CA SER A 133 6.43 -7.23 -2.70
C SER A 133 5.97 -7.21 -4.17
N ASP A 134 4.90 -7.93 -4.49
CA ASP A 134 4.31 -7.99 -5.83
C ASP A 134 3.32 -6.85 -6.11
N SER A 135 2.94 -6.06 -5.08
CA SER A 135 2.12 -4.86 -5.27
C SER A 135 2.78 -3.90 -6.25
N LEU A 136 1.98 -3.17 -7.02
CA LEU A 136 2.53 -2.16 -7.92
C LEU A 136 3.10 -0.98 -7.13
N ALA A 137 4.27 -0.49 -7.55
CA ALA A 137 4.91 0.69 -6.96
C ALA A 137 4.02 1.93 -7.01
N ILE A 138 3.21 2.07 -8.08
CA ILE A 138 2.27 3.18 -8.23
C ILE A 138 1.12 3.10 -7.22
N GLU A 139 0.61 1.90 -6.93
CA GLU A 139 -0.42 1.70 -5.92
C GLU A 139 0.11 1.98 -4.51
N ALA A 140 1.34 1.56 -4.23
CA ALA A 140 2.02 1.88 -2.98
C ALA A 140 2.18 3.40 -2.80
N LEU A 141 2.60 4.11 -3.85
CA LEU A 141 2.70 5.58 -3.85
C LEU A 141 1.33 6.25 -3.66
N GLN A 142 0.28 5.76 -4.32
CA GLN A 142 -1.09 6.26 -4.15
C GLN A 142 -1.58 6.09 -2.71
N LYS A 143 -1.35 4.93 -2.09
CA LYS A 143 -1.66 4.68 -0.67
C LYS A 143 -0.97 5.69 0.24
N MET A 144 0.32 5.96 0.01
CA MET A 144 1.09 6.96 0.76
C MET A 144 0.50 8.37 0.64
N VAL A 145 0.21 8.81 -0.60
CA VAL A 145 -0.35 10.15 -0.86
C VAL A 145 -1.73 10.32 -0.23
N GLN A 146 -2.64 9.37 -0.45
CA GLN A 146 -4.01 9.42 0.08
C GLN A 146 -4.02 9.35 1.61
N GLY A 147 -3.21 8.46 2.18
CA GLY A 147 -3.09 8.27 3.62
C GLY A 147 -2.23 9.32 4.33
N LYS A 148 -1.57 10.22 3.60
CA LYS A 148 -0.69 11.27 4.13
C LYS A 148 0.44 10.74 5.03
N PHE A 149 1.02 9.61 4.62
CA PHE A 149 2.19 8.99 5.25
C PHE A 149 3.22 8.60 4.19
N ARG A 150 4.47 8.36 4.62
CA ARG A 150 5.61 8.15 3.72
C ARG A 150 6.17 6.74 3.75
N HIS A 151 5.75 5.93 4.72
CA HIS A 151 6.31 4.60 4.98
C HIS A 151 5.21 3.55 4.89
N LEU A 152 5.52 2.45 4.21
CA LEU A 152 4.65 1.28 4.09
C LEU A 152 5.42 0.03 4.49
N PRO A 153 4.97 -0.72 5.51
CA PRO A 153 5.45 -2.08 5.72
C PRO A 153 5.27 -2.92 4.44
N VAL A 154 6.28 -3.71 4.11
CA VAL A 154 6.21 -4.71 3.05
C VAL A 154 6.11 -6.08 3.71
N VAL A 155 5.01 -6.78 3.45
CA VAL A 155 4.65 -8.04 4.10
C VAL A 155 4.59 -9.16 3.06
N GLU A 156 5.18 -10.31 3.38
CA GLU A 156 5.08 -11.56 2.64
C GLU A 156 4.74 -12.69 3.61
N ASN A 157 3.78 -13.56 3.26
CA ASN A 157 3.39 -14.71 4.09
C ASN A 157 3.05 -14.37 5.56
N GLY A 158 2.55 -13.15 5.82
CA GLY A 158 2.24 -12.67 7.17
C GLY A 158 3.43 -12.08 7.93
N GLU A 159 4.63 -12.10 7.35
CA GLU A 159 5.85 -11.57 7.95
C GLU A 159 6.28 -10.25 7.30
N VAL A 160 6.83 -9.35 8.12
CA VAL A 160 7.42 -8.11 7.64
C VAL A 160 8.81 -8.39 7.08
N ILE A 161 9.00 -8.14 5.79
CA ILE A 161 10.29 -8.35 5.12
C ILE A 161 11.08 -7.04 4.94
N ALA A 162 10.39 -5.90 4.84
CA ALA A 162 11.01 -4.61 4.56
C ALA A 162 10.12 -3.44 4.93
N LEU A 163 10.70 -2.23 4.87
CA LEU A 163 9.98 -0.97 4.94
C LEU A 163 10.19 -0.20 3.63
N LEU A 164 9.09 0.13 2.95
CA LEU A 164 9.10 0.95 1.75
C LEU A 164 8.94 2.42 2.15
N ASP A 165 9.89 3.24 1.73
CA ASP A 165 9.85 4.70 1.86
C ASP A 165 9.45 5.34 0.53
N ILE A 166 8.65 6.40 0.57
CA ILE A 166 8.17 7.15 -0.59
C ILE A 166 9.31 7.59 -1.54
N THR A 167 10.48 7.92 -0.99
CA THR A 167 11.66 8.31 -1.77
C THR A 167 12.10 7.21 -2.72
N LYS A 168 11.92 5.93 -2.38
CA LYS A 168 12.23 4.80 -3.27
C LYS A 168 11.33 4.81 -4.50
N CYS A 169 10.04 5.13 -4.33
CA CYS A 169 9.11 5.28 -5.45
C CYS A 169 9.49 6.49 -6.31
N LEU A 170 9.87 7.62 -5.69
CA LEU A 170 10.27 8.83 -6.41
C LEU A 170 11.57 8.63 -7.19
N TYR A 171 12.60 8.03 -6.58
CA TYR A 171 13.86 7.72 -7.25
C TYR A 171 13.67 6.77 -8.43
N ASP A 172 12.83 5.73 -8.29
CA ASP A 172 12.52 4.83 -9.42
C ASP A 172 11.80 5.59 -10.54
N ALA A 173 10.83 6.43 -10.22
CA ALA A 173 10.10 7.24 -11.19
C ALA A 173 11.05 8.19 -11.96
N ILE A 174 11.89 8.93 -11.26
CA ILE A 174 12.89 9.83 -11.87
C ILE A 174 13.85 9.05 -12.75
N SER A 175 14.43 7.96 -12.24
CA SER A 175 15.39 7.12 -12.97
C SER A 175 14.77 6.54 -14.25
N ARG A 176 13.46 6.28 -14.26
CA ARG A 176 12.75 5.78 -15.44
C ARG A 176 12.48 6.88 -16.45
N MET A 177 12.12 8.08 -15.98
CA MET A 177 11.92 9.25 -16.83
C MET A 177 13.21 9.64 -17.56
N GLU A 178 14.34 9.67 -16.85
CA GLU A 178 15.67 9.94 -17.43
C GLU A 178 16.02 8.94 -18.54
N LYS A 179 15.84 7.64 -18.28
CA LYS A 179 16.08 6.58 -19.28
C LYS A 179 15.17 6.69 -20.50
N ALA A 180 13.88 6.99 -20.29
CA ALA A 180 12.94 7.17 -21.38
C ALA A 180 13.30 8.39 -22.24
N ALA A 181 13.75 9.48 -21.63
CA ALA A 181 14.20 10.68 -22.33
C ALA A 181 15.47 10.40 -23.15
N GLU A 182 16.46 9.71 -22.58
CA GLU A 182 17.70 9.34 -23.27
C GLU A 182 17.43 8.40 -24.45
N GLN A 183 16.57 7.40 -24.27
CA GLN A 183 16.12 6.52 -25.35
C GLN A 183 15.40 7.30 -26.47
N GLY A 184 14.51 8.23 -26.11
CA GLY A 184 13.84 9.09 -27.08
C GLY A 184 14.82 9.94 -27.89
N SER A 185 15.82 10.53 -27.23
CA SER A 185 16.87 11.31 -27.89
C SER A 185 17.73 10.47 -28.83
N ALA A 186 18.12 9.27 -28.41
CA ALA A 186 18.89 8.34 -29.24
C ALA A 186 18.10 7.90 -30.49
N ILE A 187 16.80 7.64 -30.34
CA ILE A 187 15.92 7.31 -31.46
C ILE A 187 15.81 8.49 -32.43
N ALA A 188 15.60 9.72 -31.94
CA ALA A 188 15.52 10.91 -32.79
C ALA A 188 16.81 11.14 -33.60
N ALA A 189 17.97 11.04 -32.95
CA ALA A 189 19.27 11.18 -33.63
C ALA A 189 19.49 10.10 -34.70
N ALA A 190 19.06 8.86 -34.45
CA ALA A 190 19.13 7.79 -35.43
C ALA A 190 18.23 8.07 -36.65
N VAL A 191 17.02 8.59 -36.44
CA VAL A 191 16.10 8.97 -37.51
C VAL A 191 16.69 10.09 -38.38
N GLU A 192 17.24 11.15 -37.78
CA GLU A 192 17.91 12.22 -38.53
C GLU A 192 19.11 11.71 -39.35
N GLY A 193 19.86 10.75 -38.81
CA GLY A 193 20.98 10.13 -39.51
C GLY A 193 20.54 9.38 -40.79
N VAL A 194 19.41 8.68 -40.72
CA VAL A 194 18.82 7.98 -41.87
C VAL A 194 18.35 8.98 -42.94
N GLU A 195 17.67 10.05 -42.54
CA GLU A 195 17.17 11.07 -43.47
C GLU A 195 18.31 11.76 -44.25
N ARG A 196 19.43 12.06 -43.59
CA ARG A 196 20.61 12.65 -44.25
C ARG A 196 21.27 11.72 -45.26
N GLN A 197 21.32 10.41 -44.99
CA GLN A 197 21.87 9.41 -45.90
C GLN A 197 21.02 9.23 -47.16
N TRP A 198 19.69 9.31 -47.04
CA TRP A 198 18.80 9.24 -48.21
C TRP A 198 18.76 10.54 -49.00
N GLY A 199 18.80 11.71 -48.36
CA GLY A 199 18.86 13.01 -49.05
C GLY A 199 20.11 13.18 -49.93
N SER A 200 21.25 12.62 -49.52
CA SER A 200 22.50 12.67 -50.30
C SER A 200 22.48 11.76 -51.53
N ASN A 201 21.82 10.59 -51.46
CA ASN A 201 21.79 9.61 -52.55
C ASN A 201 20.89 9.99 -53.73
N PHE A 202 19.95 10.94 -53.56
CA PHE A 202 19.11 11.44 -54.66
C PHE A 202 19.70 12.65 -55.39
N SER A 203 20.56 13.45 -54.73
CA SER A 203 21.17 14.64 -55.36
C SER A 203 22.37 14.28 -56.26
N GLY A 204 23.09 13.18 -55.98
CA GLY A 204 24.25 12.75 -56.76
C GLY A 204 23.95 12.10 -58.13
N LYS A 205 22.69 11.77 -58.44
CA LYS A 205 22.30 11.12 -59.71
C LYS A 205 21.73 12.08 -60.77
N LEU A 206 21.54 13.36 -60.46
CA LEU A 206 20.97 14.34 -61.41
C LEU A 206 22.01 15.21 -62.16
N ALA A 207 23.31 15.00 -61.92
CA ALA A 207 24.38 15.84 -62.49
C ALA A 207 25.09 15.21 -63.72
N LEU A 208 24.48 14.24 -64.41
CA LEU A 208 25.16 13.47 -65.48
C LEU A 208 24.29 13.17 -66.72
N LEU A 209 23.39 14.08 -67.08
CA LEU A 209 22.73 14.16 -68.40
C LEU A 209 22.78 15.61 -68.89
#